data_AF-A0A6S6SL82-F1
#
_entry.id   AF-A0A6S6SL82-F1
#
_cell.length_a   1.000
_cell.length_b   1.000
_cell.length_c   1.000
_cell.angle_alpha   90.00
_cell.angle_beta   90.00
_cell.angle_gamma   90.00
#
_symmetry.space_group_name_H-M   'P 1'
#
loop_
_entity.id
_entity.type
_entity.pdbx_description
1 polymer ?
#
loop_
_entity_poly.entity_id
_entity_poly.type
_entity_poly.pdbx_seq_one_letter_code
_entity_poly.pdbx_strand_id
1 'polypeptide(L)' 'MKKAAAEAALDYVENGGVIGIGTGSTANHFIDLLAGIKDRIDGTVAS' A
#
# COMPACT_ATOMS: atom_id res chain seq x y z
N MET A 1 -5.65 10.21 -11.43
CA MET A 1 -4.35 10.55 -10.80
C MET A 1 -4.08 9.77 -9.52
N LYS A 2 -4.95 9.82 -8.49
CA LYS A 2 -4.67 9.19 -7.19
C LYS A 2 -4.41 7.68 -7.25
N LYS A 3 -5.19 6.95 -8.07
CA LYS A 3 -5.01 5.50 -8.26
C LYS A 3 -3.68 5.13 -8.94
N ALA A 4 -3.29 5.89 -9.97
CA ALA A 4 -2.01 5.66 -10.67
C ALA A 4 -0.79 5.86 -9.75
N ALA A 5 -0.85 6.83 -8.84
CA ALA A 5 0.21 7.02 -7.83
C ALA A 5 0.27 5.83 -6.85
N ALA A 6 -0.88 5.29 -6.44
CA ALA A 6 -0.95 4.13 -5.58
C ALA A 6 -0.48 2.84 -6.28
N GLU A 7 -0.78 2.68 -7.57
CA GLU A 7 -0.29 1.55 -8.38
C GLU A 7 1.24 1.59 -8.52
N ALA A 8 1.82 2.75 -8.85
CA ALA A 8 3.28 2.90 -8.93
C ALA A 8 3.99 2.63 -7.59
N ALA A 9 3.32 2.87 -6.45
CA ALA A 9 3.89 2.61 -5.13
C ALA A 9 3.99 1.11 -4.80
N LEU A 10 3.19 0.24 -5.43
CA LEU A 10 3.26 -1.22 -5.23
C LEU A 10 4.59 -1.80 -5.68
N ASP A 11 5.20 -1.21 -6.72
CA ASP A 11 6.48 -1.68 -7.27
C ASP A 11 7.65 -1.49 -6.28
N TYR A 12 7.49 -0.61 -5.29
CA TYR A 12 8.48 -0.34 -4.25
C TYR A 12 8.24 -1.17 -2.97
N VAL A 13 7.21 -2.02 -2.94
CA VAL A 13 6.91 -2.86 -1.77
C VAL A 13 7.87 -4.06 -1.72
N GLU A 14 8.75 -4.05 -0.73
CA GLU A 14 9.61 -5.19 -0.40
C GLU A 14 8.86 -6.30 0.33
N ASN A 15 9.30 -7.54 0.13
CA ASN A 15 8.68 -8.71 0.74
C ASN A 15 9.07 -8.82 2.23
N GLY A 16 8.12 -9.21 3.08
CA GLY A 16 8.36 -9.43 4.52
C GLY A 16 8.58 -8.14 5.32
N GLY A 17 8.07 -7.01 4.81
CA GLY A 17 8.14 -5.71 5.47
C GLY A 17 6.81 -5.29 6.10
N VAL A 18 6.88 -4.33 7.02
CA VAL A 18 5.71 -3.59 7.54
C VAL A 18 5.62 -2.25 6.83
N ILE A 19 4.46 -1.94 6.24
CA ILE A 19 4.25 -0.71 5.47
C ILE A 19 3.54 0.35 6.31
N GLY A 20 4.12 1.53 6.41
CA GLY A 20 3.45 2.72 6.96
C GLY A 20 2.48 3.33 5.94
N ILE A 21 1.23 3.52 6.34
CA ILE A 21 0.15 4.09 5.53
C ILE A 21 -0.27 5.43 6.15
N GLY A 22 -0.12 6.52 5.40
CA GLY A 22 -0.68 7.81 5.79
C GLY A 22 -2.20 7.87 5.62
N THR A 23 -2.83 8.96 6.06
CA THR A 23 -4.28 9.15 5.94
C THR A 23 -4.67 9.91 4.65
N GLY A 24 -5.84 9.56 4.07
CA GLY A 24 -6.46 10.30 2.96
C GLY A 24 -6.92 9.42 1.78
N SER A 25 -7.70 10.01 0.87
CA SER A 25 -8.30 9.28 -0.27
C SER A 25 -7.30 8.55 -1.19
N THR A 26 -6.04 9.01 -1.28
CA THR A 26 -5.00 8.29 -2.03
C THR A 26 -4.53 7.04 -1.29
N ALA A 27 -4.42 7.12 0.04
CA ALA A 27 -4.04 5.97 0.87
C ALA A 27 -5.11 4.88 0.84
N ASN A 28 -6.40 5.24 0.80
CA ASN A 28 -7.48 4.26 0.64
C ASN A 28 -7.31 3.42 -0.63
N HIS A 29 -7.00 4.07 -1.76
CA HIS A 29 -6.72 3.35 -3.00
C HIS A 29 -5.49 2.45 -2.89
N PHE A 30 -4.47 2.88 -2.14
CA PHE A 30 -3.29 2.06 -1.91
C PHE A 30 -3.57 0.83 -1.03
N ILE A 31 -4.39 0.97 0.01
CA ILE A 31 -4.86 -0.14 0.85
C ILE A 31 -5.62 -1.17 0.01
N ASP A 32 -6.53 -0.71 -0.86
CA ASP A 32 -7.28 -1.60 -1.76
C ASP A 32 -6.35 -2.40 -2.68
N LEU A 33 -5.27 -1.79 -3.15
CA LEU A 33 -4.28 -2.43 -4.01
C LEU A 33 -3.36 -3.39 -3.23
N LEU A 34 -2.98 -3.03 -2.00
CA LEU A 34 -2.19 -3.89 -1.11
C LEU A 34 -2.91 -5.19 -0.77
N ALA A 35 -4.24 -5.21 -0.77
CA ALA A 35 -5.01 -6.44 -0.58
C ALA A 35 -4.65 -7.53 -1.62
N GLY A 36 -4.26 -7.14 -2.84
CA GLY A 36 -3.82 -8.07 -3.89
C GLY A 36 -2.41 -8.65 -3.68
N ILE A 37 -1.61 -8.05 -2.81
CA ILE A 37 -0.25 -8.49 -2.47
C ILE A 37 -0.07 -8.75 -0.97
N LYS A 38 -1.16 -9.01 -0.25
CA LYS A 38 -1.13 -9.20 1.22
C LYS A 38 -0.16 -10.30 1.65
N ASP A 39 0.05 -11.32 0.83
CA ASP A 39 0.97 -12.42 1.12
C ASP A 39 2.46 -12.01 1.03
N ARG A 40 2.75 -10.84 0.46
CA ARG A 40 4.10 -10.28 0.35
C ARG A 40 4.47 -9.41 1.56
N ILE A 41 3.52 -8.99 2.38
CA ILE A 41 3.76 -8.04 3.47
C ILE A 41 3.36 -8.63 4.81
N ASP A 42 4.11 -8.31 5.86
CA ASP A 42 3.80 -8.79 7.21
C ASP A 42 2.65 -8.00 7.83
N GLY A 43 2.46 -6.75 7.38
CA GLY A 43 1.33 -5.94 7.76
C GLY A 43 1.44 -4.48 7.34
N THR A 44 0.41 -3.71 7.70
CA THR A 44 0.33 -2.27 7.46
C THR A 44 0.03 -1.53 8.76
N VAL A 45 0.65 -0.38 8.97
CA VAL A 45 0.39 0.50 10.12
C VAL A 45 -0.15 1.83 9.60
N ALA A 46 -1.34 2.22 10.05
CA ALA A 46 -1.96 3.49 9.66
C ALA A 46 -1.64 4.60 10.69
N SER A 47 -1.42 5.84 10.21
CA SER A 47 -1.25 7.04 11.05
C SER A 47 -2.49 7.93 11.08
#